data_AF-A0A4S8MXH6-F1
#
_entry.id   AF-A0A4S8MXH6-F1
#
_cell.length_a   1.000
_cell.length_b   1.000
_cell.length_c   1.000
_cell.angle_alpha   90.00
_cell.angle_beta   90.00
_cell.angle_gamma   90.00
#
_symmetry.space_group_name_H-M   'P 1'
#
loop_
_entity.id
_entity.type
_entity.pdbx_description
1 polymer ?
#
loop_
_entity_poly.entity_id
_entity_poly.type
_entity_poly.pdbx_seq_one_letter_code
_entity_poly.pdbx_strand_id
1 'polypeptide(L)'
;MSLPTEFTRIVLNSRPLGDNDVLVQATWLSLDPAMRDWLRDTRSYLPLAQIGEVMSSSGLGTVIAKGKDCKLSIGQLVTGSRTVGWTEYVVLS
;
A
#
# COMPACT_ATOMS: atom_id res chain seq x y z
N MET A 1 26.11 -11.60 8.06
CA MET A 1 24.76 -11.88 7.53
C MET A 1 24.44 -10.76 6.55
N SER A 2 24.44 -11.03 5.25
CA SER A 2 24.08 -10.03 4.25
C SER A 2 22.59 -9.70 4.39
N LEU A 3 22.23 -8.43 4.21
CA LEU A 3 20.83 -8.01 4.21
C LEU A 3 20.10 -8.65 3.00
N PRO A 4 18.79 -8.92 3.11
CA PRO A 4 17.99 -9.36 1.97
C PRO A 4 18.04 -8.33 0.85
N THR A 5 18.19 -8.78 -0.39
CA THR A 5 18.32 -7.93 -1.59
C THR A 5 17.05 -7.86 -2.42
N GLU A 6 16.00 -8.57 -2.03
CA GLU A 6 14.76 -8.72 -2.80
C GLU A 6 13.89 -7.46 -2.76
N PHE A 7 14.08 -6.59 -1.76
CA PHE A 7 13.35 -5.33 -1.62
C PHE A 7 14.31 -4.15 -1.53
N THR A 8 13.88 -3.04 -2.12
CA THR A 8 14.58 -1.76 -2.03
C THR A 8 13.65 -0.71 -1.44
N ARG A 9 14.15 0.12 -0.52
CA ARG A 9 13.42 1.29 -0.05
C ARG A 9 13.53 2.39 -1.10
N ILE A 10 12.39 2.93 -1.52
CA ILE A 10 12.30 4.02 -2.48
C ILE A 10 11.56 5.19 -1.82
N VAL A 11 11.99 6.41 -2.09
CA VAL A 11 11.26 7.63 -1.70
C VAL A 11 10.53 8.15 -2.94
N LEU A 12 9.21 8.21 -2.86
CA LEU A 12 8.37 8.75 -3.94
C LEU A 12 8.06 10.22 -3.67
N ASN A 13 8.00 11.01 -4.73
CA ASN A 13 7.55 12.39 -4.65
C ASN A 13 6.03 12.43 -4.49
N SER A 14 5.52 13.47 -3.82
CA SER A 14 4.09 13.70 -3.70
C SER A 14 3.47 14.01 -5.07
N ARG A 15 2.25 13.53 -5.29
CA ARG A 15 1.40 13.93 -6.41
C ARG A 15 0.17 14.67 -5.89
N PRO A 16 -0.45 15.57 -6.68
CA PRO A 16 -1.75 16.13 -6.35
C PRO A 16 -2.80 15.02 -6.20
N LEU A 17 -3.72 15.20 -5.25
CA LEU A 17 -4.88 14.33 -5.10
C LEU A 17 -5.93 14.69 -6.15
N GLY A 18 -6.47 13.66 -6.80
CA GLY A 18 -7.69 13.81 -7.59
C GLY A 18 -8.91 14.06 -6.71
N ASP A 19 -10.03 14.44 -7.33
CA ASP A 19 -11.25 14.81 -6.62
C ASP A 19 -11.83 13.68 -5.74
N ASN A 20 -11.65 12.42 -6.17
CA ASN A 20 -12.09 11.22 -5.45
C ASN A 20 -10.98 10.57 -4.61
N ASP A 21 -9.74 11.05 -4.72
CA ASP A 21 -8.61 10.42 -4.05
C ASP A 21 -8.64 10.65 -2.54
N VAL A 22 -8.01 9.74 -1.80
CA VAL A 22 -7.73 9.86 -0.37
C VAL A 22 -6.27 9.52 -0.11
N LEU A 23 -5.60 10.34 0.68
CA LEU A 23 -4.26 10.06 1.20
C LEU A 23 -4.39 9.44 2.57
N VAL A 24 -3.87 8.22 2.70
CA VAL A 24 -3.86 7.45 3.94
C VAL A 24 -2.42 7.30 4.41
N GLN A 25 -2.16 7.65 5.67
CA GLN A 25 -0.93 7.28 6.36
C GLN A 25 -1.09 5.85 6.88
N ALA A 26 -0.24 4.94 6.41
CA ALA A 26 -0.23 3.56 6.89
C ALA A 26 0.36 3.51 8.30
N THR A 27 -0.33 2.85 9.23
CA THR A 27 0.07 2.76 10.64
C THR A 27 0.34 1.33 11.07
N TRP A 28 -0.36 0.35 10.47
CA TRP A 28 -0.09 -1.08 10.66
C TRP A 28 -0.20 -1.83 9.34
N LEU A 29 0.68 -2.82 9.15
CA LEU A 29 0.69 -3.69 7.98
C LEU A 29 0.65 -5.15 8.43
N SER A 30 -0.12 -5.96 7.72
CA SER A 30 -0.08 -7.41 7.88
C SER A 30 1.20 -7.95 7.27
N LEU A 31 1.73 -9.02 7.86
CA LEU A 31 2.83 -9.79 7.33
C LEU A 31 2.38 -11.25 7.24
N ASP A 32 2.01 -11.68 6.04
CA ASP A 32 1.40 -12.98 5.81
C ASP A 32 2.39 -13.94 5.14
N PRO A 33 2.47 -15.23 5.52
CA PRO A 33 3.34 -16.19 4.83
C PRO A 33 3.07 -16.28 3.32
N ALA A 34 1.81 -16.10 2.91
CA ALA A 34 1.38 -16.07 1.51
C ALA A 34 2.08 -14.98 0.67
N MET A 35 2.62 -13.94 1.31
CA MET A 35 3.43 -12.91 0.64
C MET A 35 4.64 -13.49 -0.06
N ARG A 36 5.21 -14.59 0.45
CA ARG A 36 6.35 -15.25 -0.20
C ARG A 36 5.96 -15.81 -1.56
N ASP A 37 4.74 -16.32 -1.69
CA ASP A 37 4.25 -16.90 -2.94
C ASP A 37 3.95 -15.82 -3.99
N TRP A 38 3.56 -14.61 -3.56
CA TRP A 38 3.32 -13.48 -4.46
C TRP A 38 4.59 -12.95 -5.15
N LEU A 39 5.77 -13.31 -4.61
CA LEU A 39 7.08 -12.98 -5.19
C LEU A 39 7.60 -14.05 -6.16
N ARG A 40 6.95 -15.23 -6.21
CA ARG A 40 7.36 -16.30 -7.11
C ARG A 40 6.65 -16.11 -8.45
N ASP A 41 7.42 -16.18 -9.54
CA ASP A 41 6.87 -16.23 -10.89
C ASP A 41 6.27 -17.64 -11.16
N THR A 42 5.19 -17.92 -10.45
CA THR A 42 4.45 -19.19 -10.52
C THR A 42 2.98 -18.89 -10.65
N ARG A 43 2.24 -19.80 -11.30
CA ARG A 43 0.81 -19.62 -11.57
C ARG A 43 0.05 -19.37 -10.27
N SER A 44 -0.41 -18.14 -10.07
CA SER A 44 -1.16 -17.70 -8.89
C SER A 44 -2.58 -17.30 -9.31
N TYR A 45 -3.56 -17.61 -8.46
CA TYR A 45 -4.93 -17.13 -8.63
C TYR A 45 -5.06 -15.63 -8.32
N LEU A 46 -4.09 -15.08 -7.58
CA LEU A 46 -4.01 -13.66 -7.23
C LEU A 46 -2.91 -12.98 -8.04
N PRO A 47 -3.08 -11.68 -8.39
CA PRO A 47 -2.03 -10.91 -9.04
C PRO A 47 -0.72 -10.97 -8.24
N LEU A 48 0.36 -11.29 -8.95
CA LEU A 48 1.73 -11.32 -8.41
C LEU A 48 2.26 -9.89 -8.27
N ALA A 49 3.16 -9.69 -7.31
CA ALA A 49 3.85 -8.41 -7.17
C ALA A 49 4.79 -8.22 -8.37
N GLN A 50 4.69 -7.09 -9.08
CA GLN A 50 5.61 -6.80 -10.17
C GLN A 50 6.90 -6.16 -9.65
N ILE A 51 8.00 -6.38 -10.38
CA ILE A 51 9.27 -5.72 -10.07
C ILE A 51 9.08 -4.21 -10.18
N GLY A 52 9.45 -3.49 -9.12
CA GLY A 52 9.31 -2.03 -9.04
C GLY A 52 8.00 -1.55 -8.44
N GLU A 53 7.03 -2.44 -8.19
CA GLU A 53 5.81 -2.09 -7.47
C GLU A 53 6.00 -2.13 -5.95
N VAL A 54 5.13 -1.41 -5.24
CA VAL A 54 5.01 -1.50 -3.79
C VAL A 54 4.52 -2.90 -3.42
N MET A 55 5.18 -3.55 -2.47
CA MET A 55 4.75 -4.86 -1.99
C MET A 55 3.34 -4.78 -1.40
N SER A 56 2.42 -5.58 -1.94
CA SER A 56 1.03 -5.59 -1.50
C SER A 56 0.91 -6.11 -0.08
N SER A 57 0.05 -5.48 0.72
CA SER A 57 -0.26 -5.90 2.08
C SER A 57 -1.59 -5.32 2.52
N SER A 58 -2.32 -6.08 3.32
CA SER A 58 -3.46 -5.55 4.07
C SER A 58 -2.95 -4.68 5.22
N GLY A 59 -3.70 -3.65 5.57
CA GLY A 59 -3.24 -2.74 6.62
C GLY A 59 -4.34 -1.87 7.20
N LEU A 60 -3.93 -1.14 8.23
CA LEU A 60 -4.68 -0.08 8.87
C LEU A 60 -3.97 1.24 8.60
N GLY A 61 -4.76 2.30 8.48
CA GLY A 61 -4.23 3.64 8.30
C GLY A 61 -5.21 4.71 8.71
N THR A 62 -4.70 5.93 8.75
CA THR A 62 -5.48 7.12 9.07
C THR A 62 -5.55 8.01 7.83
N VAL A 63 -6.75 8.48 7.49
CA VAL A 63 -6.93 9.47 6.43
C VAL A 63 -6.29 10.79 6.86
N ILE A 64 -5.32 11.29 6.11
CA ILE A 64 -4.62 12.56 6.41
C ILE A 64 -4.95 13.67 5.42
N ALA A 65 -5.39 13.33 4.21
CA ALA A 65 -5.92 14.28 3.24
C ALA A 65 -6.93 13.58 2.31
N LYS A 66 -7.80 14.36 1.68
CA LYS A 66 -8.82 13.84 0.76
C LYS A 66 -9.12 14.83 -0.36
N GLY A 67 -9.56 14.31 -1.49
CA GLY A 67 -10.19 15.08 -2.55
C GLY A 67 -11.56 15.61 -2.15
N LYS A 68 -12.08 16.55 -2.93
CA LYS A 68 -13.33 17.26 -2.64
C LYS A 68 -14.53 16.31 -2.59
N ASP A 69 -14.56 15.30 -3.47
CA ASP A 69 -15.67 14.36 -3.67
C ASP A 69 -15.51 13.05 -2.88
N CYS A 70 -14.37 12.85 -2.22
CA CYS A 70 -14.14 11.70 -1.36
C CYS A 70 -15.06 11.72 -0.12
N LYS A 71 -15.71 10.58 0.17
CA LYS A 71 -16.69 10.43 1.26
C LYS A 71 -16.05 10.20 2.64
N LEU A 72 -14.77 9.86 2.69
CA LEU A 72 -14.07 9.61 3.95
C LEU A 72 -13.75 10.93 4.65
N SER A 73 -13.63 10.88 5.98
CA SER A 73 -13.26 12.05 6.77
C SER A 73 -11.77 12.04 7.12
N ILE A 74 -11.15 13.23 7.19
CA ILE A 74 -9.79 13.35 7.74
C ILE A 74 -9.80 12.87 9.20
N GLY A 75 -8.81 12.08 9.59
CA GLY A 75 -8.70 11.43 10.91
C GLY A 75 -9.45 10.09 11.00
N GLN A 76 -10.22 9.71 9.97
CA GLN A 76 -10.90 8.42 9.96
C GLN A 76 -9.90 7.27 9.88
N LEU A 77 -10.10 6.25 10.73
CA LEU A 77 -9.40 4.98 10.62
C LEU A 77 -10.01 4.15 9.49
N VAL A 78 -9.15 3.66 8.61
CA VAL A 78 -9.54 2.84 7.47
C VAL A 78 -8.74 1.56 7.44
N THR A 79 -9.35 0.52 6.88
CA THR A 79 -8.68 -0.75 6.61
C THR A 79 -8.63 -0.95 5.09
N GLY A 80 -7.51 -1.44 4.59
CA GLY A 80 -7.35 -1.79 3.18
C GLY A 80 -7.04 -3.28 3.07
N SER A 81 -7.88 -4.03 2.37
CA SER A 81 -7.56 -5.42 2.02
C SER A 81 -6.61 -5.40 0.83
N ARG A 82 -5.33 -5.72 1.07
CA ARG A 82 -4.20 -5.71 0.10
C ARG A 82 -3.79 -4.36 -0.50
N THR A 83 -4.50 -3.26 -0.25
CA THR A 83 -4.27 -1.97 -0.93
C THR A 83 -3.41 -0.98 -0.15
N VAL A 84 -3.11 -1.23 1.13
CA VAL A 84 -2.24 -0.33 1.89
C VAL A 84 -0.80 -0.47 1.41
N GLY A 85 -0.32 -1.71 1.30
CA GLY A 85 1.02 -2.01 0.83
C GLY A 85 2.13 -1.54 1.76
N TRP A 86 3.37 -1.94 1.47
CA TRP A 86 4.55 -1.55 2.24
C TRP A 86 5.00 -0.13 1.87
N THR A 87 4.27 0.86 2.37
CA THR A 87 4.56 2.29 2.19
C THR A 87 4.16 3.06 3.44
N GLU A 88 4.76 4.24 3.65
CA GLU A 88 4.37 5.16 4.73
C GLU A 88 3.06 5.87 4.39
N TYR A 89 2.81 6.12 3.10
CA TYR A 89 1.62 6.80 2.59
C TYR A 89 1.12 6.14 1.30
N VAL A 90 -0.20 6.06 1.17
CA VAL A 90 -0.85 5.54 -0.04
C VAL A 90 -1.97 6.47 -0.48
N VAL A 91 -2.07 6.68 -1.79
CA VAL A 91 -3.24 7.35 -2.39
C VAL A 91 -4.18 6.27 -2.92
N LEU A 92 -5.42 6.29 -2.44
CA LEU A 92 -6.49 5.40 -2.89
C LEU A 92 -7.57 6.24 -3.59
N SER A 93 -8.33 5.64 -4.49
CA SER A 93 -9.41 6.29 -5.25
C SER A 93 -10.75 5.58 -5.04
#